data_AF-A0A8H3BB69-F1
#
_entry.id   AF-A0A8H3BB69-F1
#
_cell.length_a   1.000
_cell.length_b   1.000
_cell.length_c   1.000
_cell.angle_alpha   90.00
_cell.angle_beta   90.00
_cell.angle_gamma   90.00
#
_symmetry.space_group_name_H-M   'P 1'
#
loop_
_entity.id
_entity.type
_entity.pdbx_description
1 polymer ?
#
loop_
_entity_poly.entity_id
_entity_poly.type
_entity_poly.pdbx_seq_one_letter_code
_entity_poly.pdbx_strand_id
1 'polypeptide(L)'
;MLTGCKTANTFALVQFGHNDQKVMTTAQFATNLEKLTNTIKNAGCSLILVTSLARRVFSSSHTTTDILGPYSEQTIAVANKLKLPVLPLLADSLAYIQKLGKADSLKFNLDYATTNKDTTHLNAILKGINGQSVEISVRRYLSTMFQGAWVSLFAAAALVGAVPSPKVAPSILTIGDSTVTSDAGWGAGFCEDTKGLANCINLSVSGKPGQQKVMNTSYFAQNLESLTLKIQNAGCKPILVTSLARRVFSSEHVTSDILGPYANETINVAAKLKLPLLPLLNDSLTYITKLGKTQSMLFNWDSSSTNKDTTHLNSLGWKYFGRIVADEVHALVPALSEYIVADTALSAAIANGTILPQDL
;
A
#
# COMPACT_ATOMS: atom_id res chain seq x y z
N MET A 1 -5.86 0.00 -23.07
CA MET A 1 -5.58 -0.94 -21.94
C MET A 1 -4.27 -1.67 -22.11
N LEU A 2 -4.02 -2.41 -23.20
CA LEU A 2 -2.80 -3.22 -23.35
C LEU A 2 -1.51 -2.44 -23.66
N THR A 3 -1.60 -1.13 -23.92
CA THR A 3 -0.41 -0.27 -24.12
C THR A 3 0.49 -0.19 -22.89
N GLY A 4 -0.07 -0.34 -21.68
CA GLY A 4 0.71 -0.39 -20.43
C GLY A 4 1.62 -1.62 -20.32
N CYS A 5 1.33 -2.70 -21.05
CA CYS A 5 2.18 -3.90 -21.07
C CYS A 5 3.57 -3.68 -21.70
N LYS A 6 3.79 -2.56 -22.40
CA LYS A 6 5.10 -2.22 -22.98
C LYS A 6 6.07 -1.61 -21.95
N THR A 7 5.58 -1.23 -20.78
CA THR A 7 6.43 -0.74 -19.68
C THR A 7 7.10 -1.93 -18.99
N ALA A 8 8.41 -1.85 -18.78
CA ALA A 8 9.16 -2.90 -18.09
C ALA A 8 8.56 -3.18 -16.69
N ASN A 9 8.54 -4.46 -16.29
CA ASN A 9 7.98 -4.92 -15.02
C ASN A 9 6.46 -4.72 -14.84
N THR A 10 5.69 -4.66 -15.93
CA THR A 10 4.23 -4.63 -15.84
C THR A 10 3.66 -6.03 -15.67
N PHE A 11 2.97 -6.26 -14.56
CA PHE A 11 2.31 -7.53 -14.27
C PHE A 11 0.81 -7.45 -14.55
N ALA A 12 0.27 -8.50 -15.16
CA ALA A 12 -1.18 -8.67 -15.35
C ALA A 12 -1.67 -9.87 -14.54
N LEU A 13 -2.48 -9.59 -13.52
CA LEU A 13 -3.21 -10.61 -12.79
C LEU A 13 -4.56 -10.82 -13.48
N VAL A 14 -4.83 -12.05 -13.92
CA VAL A 14 -6.03 -12.38 -14.69
C VAL A 14 -6.87 -13.36 -13.88
N GLN A 15 -8.03 -12.90 -13.42
CA GLN A 15 -8.96 -13.68 -12.59
C GLN A 15 -10.35 -13.74 -13.23
N PHE A 16 -10.83 -14.95 -13.51
CA PHE A 16 -12.19 -15.21 -14.00
C PHE A 16 -12.78 -16.47 -13.35
N GLY A 17 -14.05 -16.79 -13.65
CA GLY A 17 -14.70 -18.01 -13.18
C GLY A 17 -16.11 -17.80 -12.61
N HIS A 18 -16.34 -16.75 -11.82
CA HIS A 18 -17.62 -16.55 -11.13
C HIS A 18 -18.82 -16.36 -12.05
N ASN A 19 -18.66 -15.54 -13.09
CA ASN A 19 -19.72 -15.27 -14.07
C ASN A 19 -19.69 -16.28 -15.20
N ASP A 20 -18.50 -16.72 -15.60
CA ASP A 20 -18.30 -17.73 -16.65
C ASP A 20 -19.03 -19.03 -16.29
N GLN A 21 -18.97 -19.43 -15.02
CA GLN A 21 -19.71 -20.58 -14.49
C GLN A 21 -21.22 -20.53 -14.73
N LYS A 22 -21.79 -19.34 -14.92
CA LYS A 22 -23.23 -19.15 -15.13
C LYS A 22 -23.62 -19.22 -16.60
N VAL A 23 -22.69 -18.98 -17.53
CA VAL A 23 -23.01 -18.67 -18.93
C VAL A 23 -22.25 -19.50 -19.97
N MET A 24 -21.24 -20.27 -19.57
CA MET A 24 -20.48 -21.12 -20.49
C MET A 24 -20.03 -22.42 -19.83
N THR A 25 -19.67 -23.41 -20.63
CA THR A 25 -19.06 -24.66 -20.15
C THR A 25 -17.59 -24.45 -19.75
N THR A 26 -17.02 -25.37 -18.97
CA THR A 26 -15.59 -25.35 -18.61
C THR A 26 -14.67 -25.40 -19.84
N ALA A 27 -15.05 -26.14 -20.89
CA ALA A 27 -14.28 -26.20 -22.14
C ALA A 27 -14.28 -24.86 -22.91
N GLN A 28 -15.43 -24.19 -22.99
CA GLN A 28 -15.55 -22.85 -23.56
C GLN A 28 -14.75 -21.83 -22.73
N PHE A 29 -14.85 -21.92 -21.41
CA PHE A 29 -14.08 -21.08 -20.49
C PHE A 29 -12.57 -21.23 -20.71
N ALA A 30 -12.06 -22.46 -20.75
CA ALA A 30 -10.63 -22.73 -20.98
C ALA A 30 -10.14 -22.14 -22.30
N THR A 31 -10.92 -22.33 -23.37
CA THR A 31 -10.62 -21.79 -24.71
C THR A 31 -10.56 -20.26 -24.69
N ASN A 32 -11.52 -19.61 -24.04
CA ASN A 32 -11.58 -18.15 -23.96
C ASN A 32 -10.46 -17.59 -23.09
N LEU A 33 -10.18 -18.22 -21.94
CA LEU A 33 -9.11 -17.83 -21.04
C LEU A 33 -7.75 -17.94 -21.71
N GLU A 34 -7.49 -19.01 -22.46
CA GLU A 34 -6.25 -19.20 -23.20
C GLU A 34 -6.06 -18.11 -24.28
N LYS A 35 -7.11 -17.78 -25.04
CA LYS A 35 -7.07 -16.70 -26.04
C LYS A 35 -6.78 -15.33 -25.42
N LEU A 36 -7.46 -15.00 -24.33
CA LEU A 36 -7.25 -13.76 -23.59
C LEU A 36 -5.81 -13.70 -23.03
N THR A 37 -5.34 -14.79 -22.44
CA THR A 37 -4.00 -14.91 -21.87
C THR A 37 -2.93 -14.69 -22.92
N ASN A 38 -3.06 -15.31 -24.10
CA ASN A 38 -2.15 -15.09 -25.21
C ASN A 38 -2.20 -13.66 -25.75
N THR A 39 -3.38 -13.04 -25.79
CA THR A 39 -3.53 -11.62 -26.20
C THR A 39 -2.73 -10.69 -25.28
N ILE A 40 -2.86 -10.88 -23.97
CA ILE A 40 -2.15 -10.08 -22.96
C ILE A 40 -0.64 -10.39 -22.99
N LYS A 41 -0.27 -11.66 -23.18
CA LYS A 41 1.14 -12.09 -23.27
C LYS A 41 1.83 -11.42 -24.46
N ASN A 42 1.17 -11.45 -25.62
CA ASN A 42 1.68 -10.83 -26.84
C ASN A 42 1.75 -9.30 -26.75
N ALA A 43 1.02 -8.67 -25.82
CA ALA A 43 1.13 -7.26 -25.54
C ALA A 43 2.38 -6.87 -24.69
N GLY A 44 3.07 -7.85 -24.09
CA GLY A 44 4.32 -7.64 -23.33
C GLY A 44 4.20 -7.78 -21.81
N CYS A 45 3.02 -8.10 -21.27
CA CYS A 45 2.82 -8.21 -19.83
C CYS A 45 3.40 -9.51 -19.24
N SER A 46 3.96 -9.42 -18.03
CA SER A 46 4.27 -10.58 -17.19
C SER A 46 2.98 -11.09 -16.55
N LEU A 47 2.47 -12.24 -16.99
CA LEU A 47 1.16 -12.73 -16.54
C LEU A 47 1.22 -13.61 -15.30
N ILE A 48 0.19 -13.47 -14.48
CA ILE A 48 -0.14 -14.38 -13.38
C ILE A 48 -1.63 -14.71 -13.48
N LEU A 49 -1.96 -15.99 -13.69
CA LEU A 49 -3.37 -16.42 -13.62
C LEU A 49 -3.79 -16.55 -12.17
N VAL A 50 -5.02 -16.15 -11.86
CA VAL A 50 -5.57 -16.22 -10.50
C VAL A 50 -6.87 -16.99 -10.58
N THR A 51 -6.98 -18.07 -9.81
CA THR A 51 -8.24 -18.82 -9.71
C THR A 51 -9.30 -17.97 -8.99
N SER A 52 -10.58 -18.25 -9.19
CA SER A 52 -11.66 -17.49 -8.56
C SER A 52 -11.62 -17.61 -7.02
N LEU A 53 -11.89 -16.52 -6.32
CA LEU A 53 -12.14 -16.56 -4.87
C LEU A 53 -13.27 -17.54 -4.50
N ALA A 54 -13.17 -18.22 -3.36
CA ALA A 54 -14.23 -19.08 -2.85
C ALA A 54 -15.52 -18.30 -2.55
N ARG A 55 -16.66 -18.92 -2.85
CA ARG A 55 -17.95 -18.48 -2.31
C ARG A 55 -18.08 -18.95 -0.87
N ARG A 56 -18.69 -18.13 -0.02
CA ARG A 56 -18.87 -18.42 1.41
C ARG A 56 -20.11 -19.27 1.64
N VAL A 57 -20.08 -20.49 1.07
CA VAL A 57 -21.15 -21.48 1.18
C VAL A 57 -20.64 -22.65 2.02
N PHE A 58 -21.51 -23.13 2.92
CA PHE A 58 -21.16 -24.10 3.95
C PHE A 58 -22.26 -25.15 4.07
N SER A 59 -21.88 -26.43 4.08
CA SER A 59 -22.77 -27.55 4.42
C SER A 59 -22.89 -27.76 5.93
N SER A 60 -21.87 -27.37 6.70
CA SER A 60 -21.86 -27.39 8.16
C SER A 60 -21.03 -26.21 8.72
N SER A 61 -20.94 -26.04 10.05
CA SER A 61 -20.22 -24.90 10.67
C SER A 61 -18.79 -24.71 10.14
N HIS A 62 -18.06 -25.80 9.86
CA HIS A 62 -16.68 -25.76 9.37
C HIS A 62 -16.49 -26.65 8.14
N THR A 63 -17.52 -26.84 7.32
CA THR A 63 -17.42 -27.58 6.07
C THR A 63 -17.92 -26.70 4.94
N THR A 64 -16.98 -26.24 4.10
CA THR A 64 -17.27 -25.43 2.92
C THR A 64 -17.78 -26.30 1.78
N THR A 65 -18.60 -25.72 0.91
CA THR A 65 -18.92 -26.32 -0.39
C THR A 65 -18.33 -25.48 -1.51
N ASP A 66 -17.96 -26.14 -2.61
CA ASP A 66 -17.39 -25.49 -3.78
C ASP A 66 -18.06 -25.96 -5.06
N ILE A 67 -18.36 -25.01 -5.94
CA ILE A 67 -18.92 -25.22 -7.27
C ILE A 67 -18.08 -24.55 -8.37
N LEU A 68 -17.00 -23.88 -7.99
CA LEU A 68 -16.06 -23.20 -8.87
C LEU A 68 -14.85 -24.06 -9.21
N GLY A 69 -14.60 -25.15 -8.47
CA GLY A 69 -13.53 -26.12 -8.67
C GLY A 69 -13.25 -26.46 -10.14
N PRO A 70 -14.25 -26.88 -10.93
CA PRO A 70 -14.03 -27.21 -12.34
C PRO A 70 -13.50 -26.04 -13.20
N TYR A 71 -13.85 -24.79 -12.89
CA TYR A 71 -13.34 -23.60 -13.59
C TYR A 71 -11.94 -23.21 -13.10
N SER A 72 -11.69 -23.40 -11.80
CA SER A 72 -10.36 -23.23 -11.21
C SER A 72 -9.36 -24.22 -11.81
N GLU A 73 -9.76 -25.48 -12.00
CA GLU A 73 -8.96 -26.51 -12.68
C GLU A 73 -8.61 -26.09 -14.11
N GLN A 74 -9.55 -25.54 -14.87
CA GLN A 74 -9.25 -25.02 -16.21
C GLN A 74 -8.28 -23.83 -16.17
N THR A 75 -8.39 -22.95 -15.17
CA THR A 75 -7.45 -21.83 -14.98
C THR A 75 -6.03 -22.35 -14.73
N ILE A 76 -5.89 -23.35 -13.85
CA ILE A 76 -4.61 -24.01 -13.57
C ILE A 76 -4.09 -24.75 -14.80
N ALA A 77 -4.94 -25.44 -15.54
CA ALA A 77 -4.56 -26.15 -16.76
C ALA A 77 -4.04 -25.19 -17.84
N VAL A 78 -4.69 -24.04 -18.05
CA VAL A 78 -4.22 -23.00 -18.98
C VAL A 78 -2.88 -22.42 -18.50
N ALA A 79 -2.73 -22.14 -17.20
CA ALA A 79 -1.46 -21.66 -16.64
C ALA A 79 -0.32 -22.65 -16.92
N ASN A 80 -0.55 -23.93 -16.62
CA ASN A 80 0.42 -25.00 -16.85
C ASN A 80 0.75 -25.15 -18.34
N LYS A 81 -0.27 -25.14 -19.22
CA LYS A 81 -0.11 -25.22 -20.67
C LYS A 81 0.77 -24.10 -21.22
N LEU A 82 0.55 -22.87 -20.73
CA LEU A 82 1.29 -21.68 -21.18
C LEU A 82 2.57 -21.41 -20.38
N LYS A 83 2.89 -22.28 -19.41
CA LYS A 83 4.02 -22.16 -18.48
C LYS A 83 4.02 -20.82 -17.73
N LEU A 84 2.85 -20.43 -17.24
CA LEU A 84 2.65 -19.20 -16.49
C LEU A 84 2.48 -19.45 -14.99
N PRO A 85 2.85 -18.49 -14.14
CA PRO A 85 2.43 -18.41 -12.74
C PRO A 85 0.93 -18.62 -12.56
N VAL A 86 0.54 -19.34 -11.50
CA VAL A 86 -0.85 -19.39 -11.04
C VAL A 86 -0.96 -19.18 -9.53
N LEU A 87 -1.88 -18.31 -9.12
CA LEU A 87 -2.30 -18.13 -7.74
C LEU A 87 -3.56 -18.97 -7.48
N PRO A 88 -3.48 -20.04 -6.65
CA PRO A 88 -4.61 -20.94 -6.37
C PRO A 88 -5.55 -20.35 -5.29
N LEU A 89 -5.97 -19.10 -5.48
CA LEU A 89 -6.87 -18.37 -4.58
C LEU A 89 -8.13 -19.14 -4.17
N LEU A 90 -8.73 -19.96 -5.04
CA LEU A 90 -9.88 -20.79 -4.66
C LEU A 90 -9.54 -21.73 -3.50
N ALA A 91 -8.47 -22.52 -3.67
CA ALA A 91 -8.04 -23.48 -2.66
C ALA A 91 -7.62 -22.79 -1.36
N ASP A 92 -6.90 -21.68 -1.45
CA ASP A 92 -6.43 -20.94 -0.28
C ASP A 92 -7.58 -20.28 0.49
N SER A 93 -8.54 -19.69 -0.23
CA SER A 93 -9.70 -19.05 0.39
C SER A 93 -10.70 -20.05 0.96
N LEU A 94 -10.89 -21.22 0.33
CA LEU A 94 -11.64 -22.34 0.91
C LEU A 94 -11.00 -22.80 2.23
N ALA A 95 -9.69 -23.04 2.23
CA ALA A 95 -8.97 -23.46 3.45
C ALA A 95 -9.09 -22.41 4.58
N TYR A 96 -9.02 -21.12 4.23
CA TYR A 96 -9.17 -20.02 5.19
C TYR A 96 -10.58 -19.97 5.80
N ILE A 97 -11.63 -19.91 4.97
CA ILE A 97 -13.00 -19.78 5.48
C ILE A 97 -13.47 -21.08 6.16
N GLN A 98 -12.94 -22.25 5.77
CA GLN A 98 -13.17 -23.51 6.48
C GLN A 98 -12.59 -23.46 7.90
N LYS A 99 -11.34 -22.99 8.05
CA LYS A 99 -10.70 -22.81 9.36
C LYS A 99 -11.44 -21.79 10.22
N LEU A 100 -11.90 -20.69 9.60
CA LEU A 100 -12.60 -19.62 10.29
C LEU A 100 -14.02 -20.03 10.72
N GLY A 101 -14.70 -20.84 9.90
CA GLY A 101 -16.08 -21.28 10.15
C GLY A 101 -17.14 -20.34 9.59
N LYS A 102 -18.36 -20.86 9.46
CA LYS A 102 -19.50 -20.22 8.78
C LYS A 102 -19.86 -18.87 9.40
N ALA A 103 -20.02 -18.83 10.73
CA ALA A 103 -20.47 -17.62 11.43
C ALA A 103 -19.54 -16.43 11.19
N ASP A 104 -18.24 -16.65 11.33
CA ASP A 104 -17.23 -15.61 11.15
C ASP A 104 -16.98 -15.31 9.66
N SER A 105 -17.05 -16.32 8.79
CA SER A 105 -16.88 -16.12 7.35
C SER A 105 -17.99 -15.27 6.74
N LEU A 106 -19.24 -15.43 7.17
CA LEU A 106 -20.37 -14.64 6.63
C LEU A 106 -20.24 -13.14 6.92
N LYS A 107 -19.43 -12.74 7.94
CA LYS A 107 -19.11 -11.33 8.22
C LYS A 107 -18.40 -10.63 7.06
N PHE A 108 -17.91 -11.38 6.08
CA PHE A 108 -17.24 -10.85 4.90
C PHE A 108 -18.18 -10.57 3.73
N ASN A 109 -19.46 -11.00 3.79
CA ASN A 109 -20.43 -10.74 2.73
C ASN A 109 -20.64 -9.25 2.51
N LEU A 110 -20.74 -8.82 1.25
CA LEU A 110 -20.99 -7.44 0.86
C LEU A 110 -22.21 -6.85 1.59
N ASP A 111 -23.27 -7.65 1.67
CA ASP A 111 -24.56 -7.34 2.27
C ASP A 111 -24.66 -7.83 3.73
N TYR A 112 -23.53 -8.00 4.43
CA TYR A 112 -23.51 -8.52 5.81
C TYR A 112 -24.43 -7.73 6.75
N ALA A 113 -24.48 -6.40 6.61
CA ALA A 113 -25.31 -5.53 7.44
C ALA A 113 -26.81 -5.55 7.06
N THR A 114 -27.19 -6.24 5.99
CA THR A 114 -28.57 -6.31 5.49
C THR A 114 -29.04 -7.76 5.39
N THR A 115 -29.05 -8.34 4.19
CA THR A 115 -29.59 -9.68 3.94
C THR A 115 -28.62 -10.80 4.26
N ASN A 116 -27.31 -10.51 4.24
CA ASN A 116 -26.23 -11.47 4.43
C ASN A 116 -26.33 -12.71 3.52
N LYS A 117 -26.82 -12.53 2.29
CA LYS A 117 -27.03 -13.57 1.27
C LYS A 117 -25.98 -13.52 0.16
N ASP A 118 -25.23 -12.42 0.03
CA ASP A 118 -24.19 -12.29 -0.98
C ASP A 118 -22.91 -13.03 -0.56
N THR A 119 -22.91 -14.32 -0.83
CA THR A 119 -21.78 -15.22 -0.55
C THR A 119 -20.63 -15.07 -1.56
N THR A 120 -20.76 -14.19 -2.56
CA THR A 120 -19.78 -14.01 -3.64
C THR A 120 -18.95 -12.75 -3.42
N HIS A 121 -19.57 -11.60 -3.18
CA HIS A 121 -18.87 -10.32 -3.10
C HIS A 121 -18.45 -9.98 -1.67
N LEU A 122 -17.29 -9.33 -1.53
CA LEU A 122 -16.75 -8.92 -0.23
C LEU A 122 -17.23 -7.52 0.16
N ASN A 123 -17.50 -7.29 1.45
CA ASN A 123 -17.79 -5.94 1.94
C ASN A 123 -16.57 -5.02 1.97
N ALA A 124 -16.84 -3.71 2.13
CA ALA A 124 -15.82 -2.66 2.17
C ALA A 124 -14.81 -2.82 3.32
N ILE A 125 -15.16 -3.55 4.39
CA ILE A 125 -14.23 -3.84 5.50
C ILE A 125 -13.02 -4.64 4.97
N LEU A 126 -13.16 -5.49 3.95
CA LEU A 126 -12.04 -6.20 3.32
C LEU A 126 -11.42 -5.48 2.12
N LYS A 127 -12.09 -4.47 1.53
CA LYS A 127 -11.43 -3.58 0.57
C LYS A 127 -10.34 -2.73 1.26
N GLY A 128 -10.48 -2.46 2.55
CA GLY A 128 -9.47 -1.77 3.38
C GLY A 128 -8.69 -2.64 4.38
N ILE A 129 -9.04 -3.92 4.58
CA ILE A 129 -8.25 -4.88 5.37
C ILE A 129 -7.58 -5.86 4.40
N ASN A 130 -6.40 -5.49 3.90
CA ASN A 130 -5.29 -6.32 3.39
C ASN A 130 -5.60 -7.61 2.58
N GLY A 131 -6.77 -7.81 1.98
CA GLY A 131 -7.06 -8.93 1.10
C GLY A 131 -6.49 -10.28 1.58
N GLN A 132 -6.62 -10.62 2.87
CA GLN A 132 -5.82 -11.67 3.51
C GLN A 132 -5.79 -13.01 2.74
N SER A 133 -6.87 -13.39 2.05
CA SER A 133 -6.87 -14.58 1.19
C SER A 133 -5.92 -14.45 -0.01
N VAL A 134 -5.93 -13.30 -0.69
CA VAL A 134 -4.98 -12.96 -1.75
C VAL A 134 -3.57 -12.83 -1.18
N GLU A 135 -3.41 -12.21 0.01
CA GLU A 135 -2.12 -12.12 0.71
C GLU A 135 -1.55 -13.50 1.05
N ILE A 136 -2.38 -14.42 1.55
CA ILE A 136 -2.01 -15.81 1.85
C ILE A 136 -1.60 -16.54 0.56
N SER A 137 -2.36 -16.40 -0.53
CA SER A 137 -2.03 -16.99 -1.82
C SER A 137 -0.72 -16.46 -2.39
N VAL A 138 -0.51 -15.15 -2.34
CA VAL A 138 0.73 -14.50 -2.80
C VAL A 138 1.91 -14.94 -1.93
N ARG A 139 1.77 -14.98 -0.60
CA ARG A 139 2.84 -15.48 0.31
C ARG A 139 3.17 -16.95 0.08
N ARG A 140 2.17 -17.82 -0.14
CA ARG A 140 2.36 -19.25 -0.45
C ARG A 140 3.02 -19.45 -1.82
N TYR A 141 2.63 -18.66 -2.81
CA TYR A 141 3.23 -18.68 -4.13
C TYR A 141 4.69 -18.21 -4.11
N LEU A 142 4.99 -17.10 -3.42
CA LEU A 142 6.35 -16.61 -3.27
C LEU A 142 7.22 -17.64 -2.52
N SER A 143 6.73 -18.22 -1.42
CA SER A 143 7.49 -19.24 -0.68
C SER A 143 7.75 -20.52 -1.49
N THR A 144 6.85 -20.94 -2.37
CA THR A 144 7.08 -22.10 -3.27
C THR A 144 8.03 -21.77 -4.42
N MET A 145 8.00 -20.55 -4.97
CA MET A 145 9.00 -20.08 -5.94
C MET A 145 10.42 -20.03 -5.36
N PHE A 146 10.57 -19.67 -4.09
CA PHE A 146 11.88 -19.63 -3.43
C PHE A 146 12.36 -20.98 -2.88
N GLN A 147 11.49 -22.00 -2.81
CA GLN A 147 11.85 -23.36 -2.37
C GLN A 147 12.11 -24.32 -3.55
N GLY A 148 11.60 -24.01 -4.75
CA GLY A 148 11.74 -24.84 -5.95
C GLY A 148 12.82 -24.34 -6.92
N ALA A 149 14.03 -24.89 -6.80
CA ALA A 149 15.02 -25.05 -7.87
C ALA A 149 15.30 -23.85 -8.81
N TRP A 150 16.04 -22.85 -8.29
CA TRP A 150 16.98 -22.04 -9.08
C TRP A 150 18.32 -21.84 -8.35
N VAL A 151 18.77 -22.88 -7.62
CA VAL A 151 20.11 -22.89 -7.00
C VAL A 151 21.18 -23.47 -7.95
N SER A 152 20.83 -23.98 -9.13
CA SER A 152 21.76 -24.80 -9.93
C SER A 152 22.10 -24.29 -11.34
N LEU A 153 21.92 -23.00 -11.66
CA LEU A 153 22.36 -22.46 -12.96
C LEU A 153 23.18 -21.15 -12.92
N PHE A 154 23.69 -20.75 -11.76
CA PHE A 154 24.65 -19.63 -11.65
C PHE A 154 26.02 -20.01 -11.06
N ALA A 155 26.32 -21.31 -10.95
CA ALA A 155 27.62 -21.79 -10.46
C ALA A 155 28.67 -22.05 -11.58
N ALA A 156 28.37 -21.69 -12.84
CA ALA A 156 29.30 -21.83 -13.96
C ALA A 156 29.32 -20.56 -14.85
N ALA A 157 29.53 -19.41 -14.22
CA ALA A 157 29.99 -18.20 -14.89
C ALA A 157 30.84 -17.36 -13.92
N ALA A 158 31.76 -18.01 -13.22
CA ALA A 158 32.94 -17.32 -12.70
C ALA A 158 33.90 -17.15 -13.89
N LEU A 159 34.28 -15.89 -14.18
CA LEU A 159 35.28 -15.44 -15.18
C LEU A 159 34.78 -14.84 -16.51
N VAL A 160 33.61 -14.20 -16.53
CA VAL A 160 33.38 -13.10 -17.48
C VAL A 160 32.91 -11.88 -16.68
N GLY A 161 33.62 -10.75 -16.81
CA GLY A 161 33.39 -9.55 -16.04
C GLY A 161 31.90 -9.21 -15.96
N ALA A 162 31.41 -8.96 -14.74
CA ALA A 162 30.02 -8.65 -14.48
C ALA A 162 29.60 -7.42 -15.30
N VAL A 163 28.84 -7.65 -16.37
CA VAL A 163 28.08 -6.60 -17.02
C VAL A 163 27.08 -6.10 -15.98
N PRO A 164 27.09 -4.81 -15.59
CA PRO A 164 26.17 -4.31 -14.59
C PRO A 164 24.73 -4.59 -15.06
N SER A 165 24.01 -5.38 -14.26
CA SER A 165 22.57 -5.58 -14.48
C SER A 165 21.87 -4.22 -14.40
N PRO A 166 20.88 -3.91 -15.28
CA PRO A 166 20.16 -2.65 -15.22
C PRO A 166 19.58 -2.45 -13.81
N LYS A 167 19.92 -1.33 -13.17
CA LYS A 167 19.42 -0.95 -11.85
C LYS A 167 17.90 -0.75 -11.97
N VAL A 168 17.11 -1.73 -11.53
CA VAL A 168 15.64 -1.61 -11.54
C VAL A 168 15.26 -0.47 -10.59
N ALA A 169 14.51 0.51 -11.10
CA ALA A 169 14.06 1.65 -10.31
C ALA A 169 13.25 1.19 -9.08
N PRO A 170 13.47 1.78 -7.89
CA PRO A 170 12.73 1.41 -6.69
C PRO A 170 11.26 1.84 -6.79
N SER A 171 10.39 1.16 -6.03
CA SER A 171 9.05 1.66 -5.73
C SER A 171 9.01 2.15 -4.28
N ILE A 172 8.26 3.21 -4.01
CA ILE A 172 8.00 3.71 -2.66
C ILE A 172 6.56 3.41 -2.27
N LEU A 173 6.37 2.93 -1.05
CA LEU A 173 5.07 2.70 -0.44
C LEU A 173 4.91 3.65 0.76
N THR A 174 3.91 4.54 0.75
CA THR A 174 3.60 5.35 1.94
C THR A 174 2.52 4.64 2.77
N ILE A 175 2.77 4.45 4.06
CA ILE A 175 1.88 3.73 4.99
C ILE A 175 1.65 4.64 6.19
N GLY A 176 0.38 4.84 6.58
CA GLY A 176 0.03 5.72 7.70
C GLY A 176 -1.47 5.94 7.84
N ASP A 177 -1.82 7.01 8.55
CA ASP A 177 -3.21 7.42 8.79
C ASP A 177 -3.69 8.48 7.79
N SER A 178 -4.77 9.19 8.12
CA SER A 178 -5.35 10.24 7.28
C SER A 178 -4.37 11.36 6.93
N THR A 179 -3.37 11.64 7.77
CA THR A 179 -2.34 12.66 7.51
C THR A 179 -1.30 12.23 6.48
N VAL A 180 -1.34 10.98 6.03
CA VAL A 180 -0.52 10.44 4.92
C VAL A 180 -1.36 10.21 3.65
N THR A 181 -2.69 10.14 3.76
CA THR A 181 -3.57 9.85 2.61
C THR A 181 -3.44 10.87 1.49
N SER A 182 -3.80 10.44 0.27
CA SER A 182 -3.75 11.30 -0.90
C SER A 182 -4.76 12.44 -0.85
N ASP A 183 -5.85 12.28 -0.10
CA ASP A 183 -6.87 13.30 0.01
C ASP A 183 -6.51 14.30 1.13
N ALA A 184 -6.19 13.82 2.33
CA ALA A 184 -6.10 14.64 3.54
C ALA A 184 -4.69 14.77 4.15
N GLY A 185 -3.67 14.29 3.44
CA GLY A 185 -2.32 14.11 3.97
C GLY A 185 -1.20 14.53 3.02
N TRP A 186 0.04 14.34 3.47
CA TRP A 186 1.24 14.75 2.71
C TRP A 186 1.65 13.75 1.61
N GLY A 187 1.12 12.52 1.63
CA GLY A 187 1.63 11.42 0.81
C GLY A 187 1.55 11.67 -0.69
N ALA A 188 0.49 12.31 -1.16
CA ALA A 188 0.37 12.64 -2.58
C ALA A 188 1.33 13.76 -2.99
N GLY A 189 1.53 14.80 -2.17
CA GLY A 189 2.49 15.86 -2.46
C GLY A 189 3.94 15.34 -2.48
N PHE A 190 4.28 14.46 -1.54
CA PHE A 190 5.56 13.75 -1.58
C PHE A 190 5.74 12.97 -2.89
N CYS A 191 4.73 12.22 -3.34
CA CYS A 191 4.83 11.46 -4.58
C CYS A 191 4.99 12.35 -5.83
N GLU A 192 4.38 13.54 -5.87
CA GLU A 192 4.58 14.51 -6.97
C GLU A 192 6.02 15.02 -7.05
N ASP A 193 6.69 15.10 -5.90
CA ASP A 193 8.09 15.47 -5.78
C ASP A 193 9.07 14.33 -6.08
N THR A 194 8.61 13.24 -6.70
CA THR A 194 9.45 12.11 -7.11
C THR A 194 9.58 11.99 -8.64
N LYS A 195 10.70 11.42 -9.09
CA LYS A 195 11.00 11.12 -10.50
C LYS A 195 11.69 9.78 -10.64
N GLY A 196 11.46 9.09 -11.76
CA GLY A 196 12.20 7.89 -12.13
C GLY A 196 11.98 6.67 -11.22
N LEU A 197 11.07 6.74 -10.24
CA LEU A 197 10.60 5.58 -9.48
C LEU A 197 9.81 4.64 -10.40
N ALA A 198 9.86 3.34 -10.10
CA ALA A 198 8.95 2.40 -10.74
C ALA A 198 7.49 2.68 -10.34
N ASN A 199 7.24 2.98 -9.05
CA ASN A 199 5.94 3.42 -8.54
C ASN A 199 6.10 4.27 -7.27
N CYS A 200 5.18 5.19 -7.03
CA CYS A 200 4.92 5.78 -5.72
C CYS A 200 3.47 5.45 -5.33
N ILE A 201 3.29 4.58 -4.34
CA ILE A 201 1.98 3.98 -4.01
C ILE A 201 1.61 4.39 -2.59
N ASN A 202 0.43 4.98 -2.43
CA ASN A 202 -0.11 5.32 -1.13
C ASN A 202 -1.00 4.20 -0.58
N LEU A 203 -0.57 3.56 0.51
CA LEU A 203 -1.27 2.50 1.23
C LEU A 203 -1.83 2.98 2.58
N SER A 204 -1.78 4.28 2.86
CA SER A 204 -2.33 4.85 4.09
C SER A 204 -3.86 4.78 4.13
N VAL A 205 -4.41 4.74 5.34
CA VAL A 205 -5.84 4.57 5.57
C VAL A 205 -6.30 5.49 6.69
N SER A 206 -7.34 6.29 6.41
CA SER A 206 -7.98 7.13 7.42
C SER A 206 -8.60 6.30 8.55
N GLY A 207 -8.47 6.80 9.79
CA GLY A 207 -9.14 6.20 10.94
C GLY A 207 -10.66 6.17 10.77
N LYS A 208 -11.33 5.14 11.31
CA LYS A 208 -12.79 5.01 11.21
C LYS A 208 -13.48 5.82 12.33
N PRO A 209 -14.68 6.38 12.09
CA PRO A 209 -15.50 6.97 13.15
C PRO A 209 -15.69 5.99 14.31
N GLY A 210 -15.52 6.48 15.54
CA GLY A 210 -15.67 5.68 16.76
C GLY A 210 -14.46 4.82 17.15
N GLN A 211 -13.35 4.86 16.39
CA GLN A 211 -12.10 4.23 16.84
C GLN A 211 -11.39 5.05 17.91
N GLN A 212 -10.65 4.35 18.78
CA GLN A 212 -9.81 4.96 19.81
C GLN A 212 -8.77 5.88 19.14
N LYS A 213 -8.89 7.19 19.39
CA LYS A 213 -8.04 8.23 18.80
C LYS A 213 -6.71 8.45 19.53
N VAL A 214 -6.55 7.86 20.71
CA VAL A 214 -5.38 8.02 21.59
C VAL A 214 -4.99 6.65 22.11
N MET A 215 -3.78 6.21 21.80
CA MET A 215 -3.24 4.90 22.18
C MET A 215 -2.18 5.08 23.27
N ASN A 216 -2.04 4.13 24.18
CA ASN A 216 -0.88 4.14 25.07
C ASN A 216 0.42 4.12 24.24
N THR A 217 1.38 5.00 24.53
CA THR A 217 2.59 5.17 23.71
C THR A 217 3.46 3.91 23.66
N SER A 218 3.53 3.15 24.76
CA SER A 218 4.24 1.87 24.78
C SER A 218 3.57 0.83 23.88
N TYR A 219 2.24 0.77 23.86
CA TYR A 219 1.50 -0.10 22.93
C TYR A 219 1.65 0.34 21.47
N PHE A 220 1.67 1.66 21.22
CA PHE A 220 1.98 2.21 19.91
C PHE A 220 3.37 1.77 19.43
N ALA A 221 4.40 1.90 20.29
CA ALA A 221 5.77 1.50 19.98
C ALA A 221 5.87 0.01 19.61
N GLN A 222 5.22 -0.86 20.40
CA GLN A 222 5.19 -2.31 20.14
C GLN A 222 4.52 -2.65 18.81
N ASN A 223 3.39 -1.99 18.49
CA ASN A 223 2.70 -2.19 17.22
C ASN A 223 3.51 -1.69 16.03
N LEU A 224 4.14 -0.52 16.17
CA LEU A 224 5.00 0.06 15.15
C LEU A 224 6.22 -0.84 14.88
N GLU A 225 6.89 -1.32 15.92
CA GLU A 225 8.00 -2.28 15.81
C GLU A 225 7.54 -3.58 15.13
N SER A 226 6.42 -4.17 15.57
CA SER A 226 5.88 -5.40 14.98
C SER A 226 5.54 -5.24 13.49
N LEU A 227 4.92 -4.13 13.11
CA LEU A 227 4.62 -3.82 11.71
C LEU A 227 5.91 -3.63 10.90
N THR A 228 6.87 -2.90 11.45
CA THR A 228 8.16 -2.63 10.80
C THR A 228 8.92 -3.92 10.51
N LEU A 229 8.98 -4.84 11.48
CA LEU A 229 9.59 -6.16 11.29
C LEU A 229 8.86 -6.99 10.23
N LYS A 230 7.53 -6.94 10.15
CA LYS A 230 6.76 -7.60 9.08
C LYS A 230 7.09 -7.03 7.69
N ILE A 231 7.28 -5.71 7.59
CA ILE A 231 7.67 -5.03 6.36
C ILE A 231 9.11 -5.43 5.95
N GLN A 232 10.05 -5.48 6.90
CA GLN A 232 11.42 -5.98 6.63
C GLN A 232 11.42 -7.44 6.18
N ASN A 233 10.65 -8.31 6.85
CA ASN A 233 10.53 -9.72 6.49
C ASN A 233 9.87 -9.94 5.11
N ALA A 234 9.11 -8.96 4.60
CA ALA A 234 8.59 -8.95 3.25
C ALA A 234 9.61 -8.47 2.20
N GLY A 235 10.85 -8.16 2.59
CA GLY A 235 11.94 -7.71 1.72
C GLY A 235 11.96 -6.20 1.46
N CYS A 236 11.11 -5.43 2.12
CA CYS A 236 11.12 -3.97 2.01
C CYS A 236 12.19 -3.34 2.94
N LYS A 237 12.57 -2.09 2.65
CA LYS A 237 13.49 -1.29 3.47
C LYS A 237 12.70 -0.15 4.14
N PRO A 238 12.19 -0.33 5.37
CA PRO A 238 11.37 0.69 6.00
C PRO A 238 12.18 1.94 6.33
N ILE A 239 11.53 3.08 6.18
CA ILE A 239 11.96 4.40 6.67
C ILE A 239 10.86 4.84 7.62
N LEU A 240 11.20 5.13 8.87
CA LEU A 240 10.20 5.60 9.84
C LEU A 240 10.07 7.11 9.76
N VAL A 241 8.84 7.60 9.86
CA VAL A 241 8.51 9.02 9.76
C VAL A 241 7.73 9.39 11.02
N THR A 242 8.17 10.43 11.73
CA THR A 242 7.40 10.92 12.88
C THR A 242 6.10 11.58 12.40
N SER A 243 5.10 11.70 13.27
CA SER A 243 3.80 12.24 12.88
C SER A 243 3.89 13.69 12.39
N LEU A 244 3.06 14.08 11.42
CA LEU A 244 2.87 15.47 11.04
C LEU A 244 2.38 16.32 12.23
N ALA A 245 2.91 17.55 12.38
CA ALA A 245 2.44 18.49 13.40
C ALA A 245 0.96 18.88 13.20
N ARG A 246 0.23 18.99 14.30
CA ARG A 246 -1.08 19.65 14.29
C ARG A 246 -0.89 21.16 14.31
N ARG A 247 -1.75 21.87 13.59
CA ARG A 247 -1.72 23.34 13.49
C ARG A 247 -2.43 23.98 14.69
N VAL A 248 -1.90 23.69 15.88
CA VAL A 248 -2.41 24.18 17.17
C VAL A 248 -1.45 25.22 17.72
N PHE A 249 -2.00 26.36 18.13
CA PHE A 249 -1.24 27.53 18.56
C PHE A 249 -1.86 28.13 19.82
N SER A 250 -1.01 28.50 20.78
CA SER A 250 -1.42 29.30 21.94
C SER A 250 -1.50 30.79 21.60
N SER A 251 -0.64 31.27 20.69
CA SER A 251 -0.64 32.61 20.11
C SER A 251 0.06 32.59 18.75
N GLU A 252 0.08 33.72 18.03
CA GLU A 252 0.80 33.84 16.76
C GLU A 252 2.28 33.44 16.97
N HIS A 253 2.81 32.56 16.12
CA HIS A 253 4.17 31.97 16.23
C HIS A 253 4.46 31.12 17.49
N VAL A 254 3.46 30.77 18.31
CA VAL A 254 3.66 29.89 19.48
C VAL A 254 2.83 28.62 19.34
N THR A 255 3.43 27.59 18.76
CA THR A 255 2.85 26.25 18.55
C THR A 255 2.74 25.45 19.83
N SER A 256 1.72 24.59 19.89
CA SER A 256 1.59 23.56 20.93
C SER A 256 1.64 22.17 20.30
N ASP A 257 2.34 21.24 20.93
CA ASP A 257 2.45 19.85 20.46
C ASP A 257 1.97 18.86 21.53
N ILE A 258 1.22 17.86 21.07
CA ILE A 258 0.74 16.74 21.88
C ILE A 258 1.21 15.38 21.32
N LEU A 259 1.88 15.38 20.17
CA LEU A 259 2.31 14.18 19.45
C LEU A 259 3.76 13.79 19.77
N GLY A 260 4.53 14.67 20.41
CA GLY A 260 5.90 14.42 20.87
C GLY A 260 6.13 13.07 21.54
N PRO A 261 5.25 12.61 22.46
CA PRO A 261 5.39 11.27 23.04
C PRO A 261 5.37 10.13 22.00
N TYR A 262 4.52 10.20 20.96
CA TYR A 262 4.48 9.20 19.88
C TYR A 262 5.64 9.34 18.90
N ALA A 263 6.08 10.58 18.63
CA ALA A 263 7.27 10.81 17.83
C ALA A 263 8.53 10.24 18.51
N ASN A 264 8.66 10.39 19.83
CA ASN A 264 9.74 9.79 20.61
C ASN A 264 9.74 8.26 20.51
N GLU A 265 8.56 7.62 20.57
CA GLU A 265 8.48 6.17 20.36
C GLU A 265 8.86 5.76 18.93
N THR A 266 8.48 6.56 17.93
CA THR A 266 8.90 6.33 16.53
C THR A 266 10.42 6.43 16.37
N ILE A 267 11.03 7.44 17.01
CA ILE A 267 12.49 7.62 17.08
C ILE A 267 13.15 6.42 17.75
N ASN A 268 12.61 5.97 18.90
CA ASN A 268 13.13 4.83 19.64
C ASN A 268 13.08 3.54 18.82
N VAL A 269 11.98 3.29 18.10
CA VAL A 269 11.86 2.12 17.22
C VAL A 269 12.84 2.21 16.06
N ALA A 270 12.99 3.38 15.43
CA ALA A 270 13.95 3.59 14.34
C ALA A 270 15.39 3.32 14.81
N ALA A 271 15.77 3.86 15.97
CA ALA A 271 17.08 3.64 16.58
C ALA A 271 17.31 2.16 16.94
N LYS A 272 16.32 1.52 17.57
CA LYS A 272 16.36 0.10 17.96
C LYS A 272 16.57 -0.81 16.76
N LEU A 273 15.86 -0.55 15.66
CA LEU A 273 15.94 -1.34 14.42
C LEU A 273 17.03 -0.85 13.46
N LYS A 274 17.76 0.23 13.82
CA LYS A 274 18.81 0.87 13.01
C LYS A 274 18.31 1.27 11.61
N LEU A 275 17.12 1.86 11.56
CA LEU A 275 16.46 2.29 10.34
C LEU A 275 16.61 3.81 10.13
N PRO A 276 16.57 4.29 8.87
CA PRO A 276 16.44 5.71 8.60
C PRO A 276 15.17 6.28 9.23
N LEU A 277 15.27 7.51 9.74
CA LEU A 277 14.19 8.26 10.37
C LEU A 277 14.04 9.61 9.67
N LEU A 278 12.81 9.99 9.35
CA LEU A 278 12.45 11.34 8.92
C LEU A 278 11.75 12.08 10.09
N PRO A 279 12.30 13.20 10.58
CA PRO A 279 11.82 13.91 11.76
C PRO A 279 10.65 14.87 11.47
N LEU A 280 9.68 14.45 10.64
CA LEU A 280 8.59 15.29 10.16
C LEU A 280 7.88 16.11 11.24
N LEU A 281 7.66 15.60 12.46
CA LEU A 281 7.05 16.39 13.55
C LEU A 281 7.87 17.66 13.85
N ASN A 282 9.18 17.52 13.99
CA ASN A 282 10.07 18.62 14.31
C ASN A 282 10.13 19.65 13.18
N ASP A 283 10.25 19.17 11.93
CA ASP A 283 10.44 20.03 10.78
C ASP A 283 9.14 20.74 10.39
N SER A 284 8.00 20.04 10.51
CA SER A 284 6.68 20.65 10.35
C SER A 284 6.35 21.64 11.46
N LEU A 285 6.71 21.37 12.72
CA LEU A 285 6.59 22.36 13.82
C LEU A 285 7.44 23.58 13.50
N THR A 286 8.72 23.40 13.16
CA THR A 286 9.64 24.50 12.82
C THR A 286 9.06 25.40 11.74
N TYR A 287 8.50 24.80 10.68
CA TYR A 287 7.87 25.55 9.61
C TYR A 287 6.66 26.37 10.09
N ILE A 288 5.67 25.73 10.72
CA ILE A 288 4.43 26.41 11.11
C ILE A 288 4.65 27.42 12.25
N THR A 289 5.63 27.20 13.13
CA THR A 289 6.06 28.18 14.14
C THR A 289 6.56 29.46 13.47
N LYS A 290 7.45 29.34 12.47
CA LYS A 290 7.97 30.50 11.72
C LYS A 290 6.87 31.19 10.91
N LEU A 291 6.03 30.41 10.25
CA LEU A 291 4.93 30.91 9.41
C LEU A 291 3.86 31.64 10.22
N GLY A 292 3.61 31.20 11.45
CA GLY A 292 2.60 31.77 12.33
C GLY A 292 1.24 31.11 12.19
N LYS A 293 0.37 31.36 13.18
CA LYS A 293 -0.96 30.77 13.28
C LYS A 293 -1.81 31.18 12.08
N THR A 294 -1.86 32.46 11.76
CA THR A 294 -2.79 32.99 10.73
C THR A 294 -2.57 32.34 9.37
N GLN A 295 -1.32 32.26 8.91
CA GLN A 295 -0.99 31.62 7.64
C GLN A 295 -1.03 30.09 7.71
N SER A 296 -0.64 29.48 8.84
CA SER A 296 -0.70 28.01 8.99
C SER A 296 -2.12 27.45 8.86
N MET A 297 -3.14 28.23 9.24
CA MET A 297 -4.54 27.82 9.12
C MET A 297 -5.01 27.69 7.66
N LEU A 298 -4.28 28.24 6.69
CA LEU A 298 -4.54 28.07 5.25
C LEU A 298 -4.31 26.64 4.76
N PHE A 299 -3.59 25.81 5.52
CA PHE A 299 -3.34 24.41 5.16
C PHE A 299 -4.43 23.43 5.64
N ASN A 300 -5.38 23.88 6.45
CA ASN A 300 -6.41 23.01 7.01
C ASN A 300 -7.41 22.56 5.95
N TRP A 301 -7.83 21.29 6.04
CA TRP A 301 -8.90 20.73 5.22
C TRP A 301 -10.19 21.54 5.33
N ASP A 302 -10.57 21.93 6.56
CA ASP A 302 -11.68 22.83 6.82
C ASP A 302 -11.21 24.29 6.81
N SER A 303 -11.38 24.98 5.68
CA SER A 303 -11.09 26.42 5.55
C SER A 303 -12.27 27.32 5.95
N SER A 304 -13.34 26.77 6.55
CA SER A 304 -14.50 27.55 6.99
C SER A 304 -14.16 28.47 8.18
N SER A 305 -15.08 29.36 8.53
CA SER A 305 -14.93 30.34 9.63
C SER A 305 -14.64 29.71 11.00
N THR A 306 -14.89 28.40 11.17
CA THR A 306 -14.58 27.71 12.43
C THR A 306 -13.19 27.09 12.45
N ASN A 307 -12.65 26.75 11.27
CA ASN A 307 -11.34 26.15 11.03
C ASN A 307 -10.90 25.20 12.15
N LYS A 308 -11.76 24.22 12.47
CA LYS A 308 -11.60 23.36 13.66
C LYS A 308 -10.67 22.19 13.42
N ASP A 309 -10.46 21.82 12.15
CA ASP A 309 -9.63 20.69 11.78
C ASP A 309 -8.16 21.10 11.62
N THR A 310 -7.43 21.05 12.73
CA THR A 310 -5.99 21.35 12.75
C THR A 310 -5.11 20.13 12.41
N THR A 311 -5.72 19.03 11.96
CA THR A 311 -5.03 17.75 11.69
C THR A 311 -4.89 17.51 10.18
N HIS A 312 -5.99 17.57 9.43
CA HIS A 312 -6.00 17.21 8.01
C HIS A 312 -5.58 18.35 7.11
N LEU A 313 -4.85 18.02 6.04
CA LEU A 313 -4.32 18.96 5.05
C LEU A 313 -5.26 19.14 3.88
N ASN A 314 -5.38 20.36 3.35
CA ASN A 314 -5.97 20.63 2.03
C ASN A 314 -4.91 20.55 0.90
N SER A 315 -5.32 20.94 -0.31
CA SER A 315 -4.45 21.00 -1.51
C SER A 315 -3.38 22.10 -1.48
N LEU A 316 -3.29 22.92 -0.45
CA LEU A 316 -2.11 23.76 -0.22
C LEU A 316 -1.17 23.07 0.77
N GLY A 317 -1.75 22.51 1.84
CA GLY A 317 -1.02 21.78 2.87
C GLY A 317 -0.24 20.59 2.32
N TRP A 318 -0.88 19.73 1.52
CA TRP A 318 -0.21 18.56 0.93
C TRP A 318 1.08 18.92 0.16
N LYS A 319 1.12 20.08 -0.53
CA LYS A 319 2.24 20.56 -1.34
C LYS A 319 3.41 20.94 -0.43
N TYR A 320 3.15 21.74 0.60
CA TYR A 320 4.19 22.21 1.50
C TYR A 320 4.71 21.10 2.43
N PHE A 321 3.81 20.31 3.02
CA PHE A 321 4.22 19.21 3.91
C PHE A 321 4.76 18.00 3.13
N GLY A 322 4.28 17.76 1.91
CA GLY A 322 4.87 16.78 0.99
C GLY A 322 6.30 17.16 0.61
N ARG A 323 6.55 18.44 0.35
CA ARG A 323 7.89 18.97 0.09
C ARG A 323 8.84 18.80 1.29
N ILE A 324 8.37 19.04 2.52
CA ILE A 324 9.17 18.78 3.74
C ILE A 324 9.64 17.32 3.74
N VAL A 325 8.72 16.37 3.54
CA VAL A 325 9.08 14.94 3.52
C VAL A 325 10.04 14.61 2.37
N ALA A 326 9.83 15.20 1.19
CA ALA A 326 10.72 14.96 0.05
C ALA A 326 12.13 15.53 0.29
N ASP A 327 12.25 16.67 0.98
CA ASP A 327 13.54 17.26 1.40
C ASP A 327 14.23 16.38 2.46
N GLU A 328 13.47 15.88 3.44
CA GLU A 328 13.96 14.92 4.44
C GLU A 328 14.47 13.63 3.76
N VAL A 329 13.71 13.05 2.80
CA VAL A 329 14.15 11.86 2.04
C VAL A 329 15.42 12.15 1.26
N HIS A 330 15.48 13.29 0.56
CA HIS A 330 16.66 13.69 -0.20
C HIS A 330 17.90 13.81 0.69
N ALA A 331 17.76 14.39 1.89
CA ALA A 331 18.87 14.61 2.82
C ALA A 331 19.28 13.36 3.60
N LEU A 332 18.32 12.55 4.04
CA LEU A 332 18.53 11.48 5.03
C LEU A 332 18.55 10.08 4.43
N VAL A 333 18.14 9.90 3.17
CA VAL A 333 18.08 8.61 2.50
C VAL A 333 18.86 8.66 1.17
N PRO A 334 20.19 8.50 1.19
CA PRO A 334 21.04 8.62 0.00
C PRO A 334 20.63 7.71 -1.16
N ALA A 335 20.08 6.53 -0.86
CA ALA A 335 19.59 5.60 -1.87
C ALA A 335 18.37 6.10 -2.66
N LEU A 336 17.66 7.12 -2.15
CA LEU A 336 16.48 7.71 -2.78
C LEU A 336 16.70 9.14 -3.29
N SER A 337 17.81 9.78 -2.94
CA SER A 337 18.10 11.18 -3.30
C SER A 337 18.00 11.46 -4.81
N GLU A 338 18.48 10.55 -5.67
CA GLU A 338 18.41 10.70 -7.13
C GLU A 338 16.96 10.72 -7.69
N TYR A 339 16.00 10.19 -6.92
CA TYR A 339 14.59 10.08 -7.29
C TYR A 339 13.74 11.24 -6.76
N ILE A 340 14.33 12.21 -6.05
CA ILE A 340 13.62 13.41 -5.60
C ILE A 340 13.78 14.52 -6.63
N VAL A 341 12.66 15.14 -7.03
CA VAL A 341 12.65 16.36 -7.82
C VAL A 341 13.01 17.52 -6.91
N ALA A 342 13.95 18.35 -7.35
CA ALA A 342 14.32 19.55 -6.62
C ALA A 342 13.29 20.66 -6.89
N ASP A 343 12.75 21.25 -5.82
CA ASP A 343 11.99 22.52 -5.88
C ASP A 343 12.64 23.51 -4.91
N THR A 344 13.73 24.13 -5.37
CA THR A 344 14.53 25.04 -4.53
C THR A 344 13.74 26.25 -4.06
N ALA A 345 12.72 26.69 -4.82
CA ALA A 345 11.91 27.84 -4.45
C ALA A 345 10.97 27.47 -3.29
N LEU A 346 10.27 26.34 -3.38
CA LEU A 346 9.39 25.87 -2.31
C LEU A 346 10.18 25.48 -1.05
N SER A 347 11.29 24.75 -1.19
CA SER A 347 12.17 24.43 -0.06
C SER A 347 12.70 25.68 0.64
N ALA A 348 13.07 26.72 -0.11
CA ALA A 348 13.51 28.00 0.47
C ALA A 348 12.35 28.74 1.17
N ALA A 349 11.15 28.73 0.60
CA ALA A 349 9.97 29.33 1.23
C ALA A 349 9.64 28.65 2.57
N ILE A 350 9.68 27.31 2.62
CA ILE A 350 9.50 26.51 3.84
C ILE A 350 10.59 26.83 4.86
N ALA A 351 11.86 26.84 4.47
CA ALA A 351 12.97 27.15 5.36
C ALA A 351 12.85 28.55 5.99
N ASN A 352 12.33 29.51 5.23
CA ASN A 352 12.08 30.89 5.66
C ASN A 352 10.76 31.07 6.42
N GLY A 353 9.90 30.05 6.51
CA GLY A 353 8.59 30.16 7.15
C GLY A 353 7.64 31.04 6.37
N THR A 354 7.57 30.87 5.06
CA THR A 354 6.74 31.67 4.15
C THR A 354 5.97 30.78 3.18
N ILE A 355 4.82 31.27 2.70
CA ILE A 355 4.11 30.71 1.55
C ILE A 355 4.54 31.49 0.30
N LEU A 356 4.81 30.78 -0.79
CA LEU A 356 5.13 31.37 -2.08
C LEU A 356 4.00 32.30 -2.54
N PRO A 357 4.30 33.49 -3.11
CA PRO A 357 3.27 34.46 -3.49
C PRO A 357 2.21 33.92 -4.47
N GLN A 358 2.56 32.98 -5.35
CA GLN A 358 1.63 32.37 -6.29
C GLN A 358 0.64 31.37 -5.66
N ASP A 359 0.86 30.99 -4.40
CA ASP A 359 0.04 30.04 -3.65
C ASP A 359 -0.91 30.74 -2.65
N LEU A 360 -0.83 32.07 -2.53
CA LEU A 360 -1.71 32.95 -1.74
C LEU A 360 -2.72 33.64 -2.66
#